data_AF-A0A4Q1D9G4-F1
#
_entry.id   AF-A0A4Q1D9G4-F1
#
_cell.length_a   1.000
_cell.length_b   1.000
_cell.length_c   1.000
_cell.angle_alpha   90.00
_cell.angle_beta   90.00
_cell.angle_gamma   90.00
#
_symmetry.space_group_name_H-M   'P 1'
#
loop_
_entity.id
_entity.type
_entity.pdbx_description
1 polymer ?
#
loop_
_entity_poly.entity_id
_entity_poly.type
_entity_poly.pdbx_seq_one_letter_code
_entity_poly.pdbx_strand_id
1 'polypeptide(L)'
;MKKLLFIIGIIAAYPGLYAQVKLKTEYFGNSKYHLPDADTGRNTGNGEGSAIVYQGSVNIPLSTKLNENKRPTMWAINIGGAYARLNNKNFTEPLVVDEIMNLGVGLIYLRPLKGKWSLMTTIGGGVYMPGTNFSQMKLKNVLASGGAVFICHLRSNLDLGGGLAINNSFGYPMLFPAFYFNWKTEGKYAVKVSAMRGLEMAVEYNANKNLALSFVFEMNGQMALLEQNGEDKIFTHQYLVIGLRPEIKLGRVSIPLTVGFNATRPARMMDRKLKSMFQEEEGHYFRIAPHASLGLNIKL
;
A
#
# COMPACT_ATOMS: atom_id res chain seq x y z
N MET A 1 10.15 10.75 22.03
CA MET A 1 10.79 9.44 22.25
C MET A 1 10.14 8.63 23.37
N LYS A 2 9.95 9.16 24.60
CA LYS A 2 9.31 8.43 25.72
C LYS A 2 7.88 7.94 25.45
N LYS A 3 7.05 8.71 24.73
CA LYS A 3 5.67 8.30 24.37
C LYS A 3 5.60 7.17 23.34
N LEU A 4 6.58 7.09 22.42
CA LEU A 4 6.69 6.01 21.43
C LEU A 4 7.11 4.69 22.10
N LEU A 5 8.02 4.76 23.07
CA LEU A 5 8.44 3.62 23.90
C LEU A 5 7.29 3.08 24.76
N PHE A 6 6.38 3.94 25.24
CA PHE A 6 5.23 3.52 26.03
C PHE A 6 4.19 2.74 25.20
N ILE A 7 3.98 3.12 23.94
CA ILE A 7 3.10 2.39 23.01
C ILE A 7 3.70 1.03 22.63
N ILE A 8 5.03 0.97 22.43
CA ILE A 8 5.74 -0.30 22.19
C ILE A 8 5.66 -1.22 23.41
N GLY A 9 5.71 -0.66 24.63
CA GLY A 9 5.60 -1.41 25.89
C GLY A 9 4.23 -2.07 26.11
N ILE A 10 3.14 -1.42 25.69
CA ILE A 10 1.78 -2.01 25.81
C ILE A 10 1.59 -3.18 24.84
N ILE A 11 2.21 -3.14 23.65
CA ILE A 11 2.14 -4.23 22.68
C ILE A 11 2.93 -5.47 23.16
N ALA A 12 3.97 -5.28 23.98
CA ALA A 12 4.81 -6.36 24.52
C ALA A 12 4.18 -7.11 25.71
N ALA A 13 3.03 -6.68 26.24
CA ALA A 13 2.45 -7.21 27.47
C ALA A 13 1.53 -8.44 27.30
N TYR A 14 1.26 -8.90 26.08
CA TYR A 14 0.41 -10.08 25.83
C TYR A 14 1.20 -11.25 25.21
N PRO A 15 1.66 -12.21 26.03
CA PRO A 15 2.35 -13.39 25.53
C PRO A 15 1.35 -14.30 24.79
N GLY A 16 1.37 -14.26 23.46
CA GLY A 16 0.53 -15.10 22.59
C GLY A 16 0.05 -14.43 21.30
N LEU A 17 0.19 -13.10 21.19
CA LEU A 17 -0.27 -12.33 20.03
C LEU A 17 0.94 -11.69 19.35
N TYR A 18 1.43 -12.30 18.27
CA TYR A 18 2.56 -11.77 17.52
C TYR A 18 2.15 -10.56 16.69
N ALA A 19 2.38 -9.35 17.20
CA ALA A 19 2.13 -8.13 16.44
C ALA A 19 3.23 -7.94 15.40
N GLN A 20 2.87 -7.40 14.24
CA GLN A 20 3.82 -7.12 13.16
C GLN A 20 3.88 -5.62 12.92
N VAL A 21 5.05 -5.03 13.16
CA VAL A 21 5.35 -3.64 12.82
C VAL A 21 6.15 -3.63 11.53
N LYS A 22 5.76 -2.78 10.59
CA LYS A 22 6.53 -2.52 9.36
C LYS A 22 6.72 -1.03 9.21
N LEU A 23 7.95 -0.59 9.07
CA LEU A 23 8.32 0.77 8.70
C LEU A 23 9.08 0.70 7.37
N LYS A 24 8.89 1.66 6.49
CA LYS A 24 9.62 1.76 5.22
C LYS A 24 9.77 3.22 4.84
N THR A 25 10.97 3.59 4.42
CA THR A 25 11.26 4.88 3.78
C THR A 25 11.68 4.61 2.35
N GLU A 26 11.10 5.33 1.40
CA GLU A 26 11.36 5.18 -0.02
C GLU A 26 11.77 6.51 -0.63
N TYR A 27 12.79 6.50 -1.48
CA TYR A 27 13.23 7.63 -2.27
C TYR A 27 13.07 7.33 -3.75
N PHE A 28 12.46 8.27 -4.46
CA PHE A 28 12.28 8.27 -5.90
C PHE A 28 13.10 9.43 -6.46
N GLY A 29 14.08 9.09 -7.31
CA GLY A 29 14.94 10.07 -7.97
C GLY A 29 14.16 11.04 -8.85
N ASN A 30 14.82 12.13 -9.21
CA ASN A 30 14.23 13.13 -10.10
C ASN A 30 13.98 12.54 -11.49
N SER A 31 12.79 12.80 -12.02
CA SER A 31 12.35 12.33 -13.34
C SER A 31 11.47 13.38 -14.00
N LYS A 32 11.54 13.48 -15.33
CA LYS A 32 10.62 14.34 -16.10
C LYS A 32 9.20 13.81 -16.01
N TYR A 33 8.27 14.74 -15.92
CA TYR A 33 6.83 14.51 -16.00
C TYR A 33 6.42 14.49 -17.47
N HIS A 34 5.71 13.44 -17.86
CA HIS A 34 5.18 13.29 -19.20
C HIS A 34 3.77 13.88 -19.26
N LEU A 35 3.64 14.93 -20.06
CA LEU A 35 2.42 15.63 -20.46
C LEU A 35 2.35 15.53 -22.00
N PRO A 36 1.72 14.48 -22.54
CA PRO A 36 1.49 14.40 -23.97
C PRO A 36 0.56 15.55 -24.40
N ASP A 37 0.92 16.19 -25.50
CA ASP A 37 0.05 17.11 -26.23
C ASP A 37 -1.03 16.33 -26.96
N ALA A 38 -2.29 16.70 -26.73
CA ALA A 38 -3.47 16.03 -27.29
C ALA A 38 -3.48 15.97 -28.83
N ASP A 39 -2.79 16.91 -29.51
CA ASP A 39 -2.76 16.98 -30.97
C ASP A 39 -1.49 16.38 -31.59
N THR A 40 -0.36 16.41 -30.86
CA THR A 40 0.96 16.05 -31.44
C THR A 40 1.64 14.85 -30.78
N GLY A 41 1.14 14.39 -29.63
CA GLY A 41 1.74 13.33 -28.81
C GLY A 41 3.14 13.67 -28.28
N ARG A 42 3.62 14.91 -28.48
CA ARG A 42 4.92 15.39 -27.99
C ARG A 42 4.77 15.84 -26.54
N ASN A 43 5.82 15.63 -25.76
CA ASN A 43 5.83 16.12 -24.38
C ASN A 43 5.97 17.65 -24.37
N THR A 44 4.94 18.37 -23.96
CA THR A 44 4.93 19.86 -23.92
C THR A 44 5.33 20.41 -22.56
N GLY A 45 5.38 19.57 -21.52
CA GLY A 45 5.75 19.97 -20.17
C GLY A 45 7.25 19.87 -19.85
N ASN A 46 7.77 20.87 -19.13
CA ASN A 46 9.10 20.86 -18.49
C ASN A 46 9.06 20.44 -17.02
N GLY A 47 7.91 19.95 -16.56
CA GLY A 47 7.71 19.47 -15.19
C GLY A 47 8.69 18.35 -14.85
N GLU A 48 9.26 18.40 -13.66
CA GLU A 48 10.09 17.33 -13.11
C GLU A 48 9.82 17.18 -11.63
N GLY A 49 10.15 16.01 -11.08
CA GLY A 49 10.02 15.85 -9.65
C GLY A 49 10.65 14.59 -9.10
N SER A 50 11.05 14.68 -7.84
CA SER A 50 11.47 13.55 -7.00
C SER A 50 10.45 13.34 -5.88
N ALA A 51 10.46 12.19 -5.22
CA ALA A 51 9.60 11.95 -4.07
C ALA A 51 10.32 11.23 -2.94
N ILE A 52 9.90 11.50 -1.71
CA ILE A 52 10.24 10.70 -0.55
C ILE A 52 8.95 10.26 0.15
N VAL A 53 8.86 8.98 0.49
CA VAL A 53 7.69 8.39 1.15
C VAL A 53 8.12 7.72 2.44
N TYR A 54 7.44 8.05 3.52
CA TYR A 54 7.57 7.40 4.82
C TYR A 54 6.28 6.64 5.08
N GLN A 55 6.36 5.34 5.29
CA GLN A 55 5.18 4.52 5.55
C GLN A 55 5.40 3.59 6.74
N GLY A 56 4.32 3.38 7.49
CA GLY A 56 4.32 2.58 8.70
C GLY A 56 3.01 1.82 8.85
N SER A 57 3.09 0.59 9.34
CA SER A 57 1.89 -0.15 9.74
C SER A 57 2.16 -1.08 10.91
N VAL A 58 1.12 -1.28 11.71
CA VAL A 58 1.07 -2.25 12.79
C VAL A 58 -0.12 -3.18 12.52
N ASN A 59 0.11 -4.48 12.61
CA ASN A 59 -0.94 -5.49 12.57
C ASN A 59 -0.95 -6.25 13.88
N ILE A 60 -2.04 -6.11 14.64
CA ILE A 60 -2.20 -6.69 15.97
C ILE A 60 -3.28 -7.75 15.88
N PRO A 61 -2.95 -9.05 15.96
CA PRO A 61 -3.98 -10.07 16.15
C PRO A 61 -4.62 -9.83 17.53
N LEU A 62 -5.95 -9.78 17.59
CA LEU A 62 -6.71 -9.63 18.85
C LEU A 62 -7.11 -10.99 19.41
N SER A 63 -7.46 -11.93 18.52
CA SER A 63 -7.87 -13.28 18.88
C SER A 63 -7.50 -14.21 17.74
N THR A 64 -6.96 -15.38 18.08
CA THR A 64 -6.67 -16.45 17.11
C THR A 64 -7.11 -17.78 17.71
N LYS A 65 -8.02 -18.48 17.03
CA LYS A 65 -8.46 -19.83 17.39
C LYS A 65 -8.25 -20.75 16.20
N LEU A 66 -7.57 -21.87 16.38
CA LEU A 66 -7.38 -22.83 15.31
C LEU A 66 -8.53 -23.83 15.30
N ASN A 67 -9.05 -24.16 14.12
CA ASN A 67 -9.94 -25.32 13.97
C ASN A 67 -9.15 -26.63 13.89
N GLU A 68 -9.85 -27.76 13.81
CA GLU A 68 -9.26 -29.11 13.69
C GLU A 68 -8.27 -29.24 12.51
N ASN A 69 -8.48 -28.45 11.46
CA ASN A 69 -7.64 -28.40 10.26
C ASN A 69 -6.51 -27.36 10.35
N LYS A 70 -6.15 -26.88 11.55
CA LYS A 70 -5.14 -25.84 11.81
C LYS A 70 -5.36 -24.52 11.07
N ARG A 71 -6.61 -24.21 10.69
CA ARG A 71 -6.96 -22.93 10.08
C ARG A 71 -7.42 -21.94 11.14
N PRO A 72 -6.94 -20.68 11.08
CA PRO A 72 -7.26 -19.69 12.10
C PRO A 72 -8.61 -19.04 11.84
N THR A 73 -9.46 -19.04 12.86
CA THR A 73 -10.44 -17.97 13.09
C THR A 73 -9.71 -16.83 13.78
N MET A 74 -9.57 -15.69 13.12
CA MET A 74 -8.74 -14.58 13.57
C MET A 74 -9.48 -13.27 13.53
N TRP A 75 -9.33 -12.47 14.59
CA TRP A 75 -9.59 -11.04 14.58
C TRP A 75 -8.26 -10.30 14.63
N ALA A 76 -8.08 -9.28 13.80
CA ALA A 76 -6.88 -8.46 13.82
C ALA A 76 -7.20 -6.99 13.55
N ILE A 77 -6.51 -6.09 14.25
CA ILE A 77 -6.51 -4.66 13.97
C ILE A 77 -5.29 -4.33 13.12
N ASN A 78 -5.52 -3.62 12.02
CA ASN A 78 -4.48 -2.98 11.25
C ASN A 78 -4.53 -1.47 11.43
N ILE A 79 -3.41 -0.87 11.84
CA ILE A 79 -3.22 0.57 11.90
C ILE A 79 -2.09 0.89 10.93
N GLY A 80 -2.21 1.93 10.14
CA GLY A 80 -1.12 2.31 9.24
C GLY A 80 -1.26 3.71 8.69
N GLY A 81 -0.19 4.17 8.07
CA GLY A 81 -0.16 5.45 7.41
C GLY A 81 1.04 5.60 6.49
N ALA A 82 0.95 6.60 5.63
CA ALA A 82 2.02 7.02 4.75
C ALA A 82 2.03 8.55 4.66
N TYR A 83 3.22 9.13 4.71
CA TYR A 83 3.48 10.52 4.39
C TYR A 83 4.39 10.58 3.16
N ALA A 84 3.92 11.19 2.08
CA ALA A 84 4.71 11.43 0.89
C ALA A 84 4.99 12.92 0.76
N ARG A 85 6.24 13.26 0.46
CA ARG A 85 6.65 14.61 0.05
C ARG A 85 7.13 14.53 -1.39
N LEU A 86 6.44 15.26 -2.26
CA LEU A 86 6.65 15.33 -3.69
C LEU A 86 7.35 16.66 -3.98
N ASN A 87 8.60 16.59 -4.41
CA ASN A 87 9.38 17.78 -4.76
C ASN A 87 9.21 18.04 -6.25
N ASN A 88 8.11 18.71 -6.58
CA ASN A 88 7.71 19.02 -7.94
C ASN A 88 8.28 20.37 -8.37
N LYS A 89 8.80 20.47 -9.59
CA LYS A 89 9.37 21.69 -10.15
C LYS A 89 8.80 21.96 -11.53
N ASN A 90 8.73 23.25 -11.88
CA ASN A 90 8.34 23.72 -13.22
C ASN A 90 6.92 23.29 -13.63
N PHE A 91 5.99 23.25 -12.66
CA PHE A 91 4.57 23.10 -12.92
C PHE A 91 3.91 24.48 -12.93
N THR A 92 3.31 24.85 -14.06
CA THR A 92 2.56 26.11 -14.24
C THR A 92 1.11 25.99 -13.79
N GLU A 93 0.59 24.76 -13.72
CA GLU A 93 -0.76 24.44 -13.30
C GLU A 93 -0.76 23.56 -12.04
N PRO A 94 -1.78 23.66 -11.18
CA PRO A 94 -1.96 22.84 -9.98
C PRO A 94 -2.39 21.39 -10.33
N LEU A 95 -1.56 20.69 -11.09
CA LEU A 95 -1.77 19.31 -11.53
C LEU A 95 -1.27 18.29 -10.49
N VAL A 96 -0.40 18.74 -9.59
CA VAL A 96 0.26 17.93 -8.57
C VAL A 96 0.15 18.58 -7.20
N VAL A 97 0.20 17.75 -6.15
CA VAL A 97 0.33 18.21 -4.76
C VAL A 97 1.76 17.99 -4.28
N ASP A 98 2.19 18.77 -3.29
CA ASP A 98 3.55 18.65 -2.73
C ASP A 98 3.61 17.67 -1.56
N GLU A 99 2.48 17.40 -0.92
CA GLU A 99 2.41 16.52 0.24
C GLU A 99 1.17 15.63 0.20
N ILE A 100 1.31 14.42 0.73
CA ILE A 100 0.20 13.50 0.93
C ILE A 100 0.33 12.89 2.31
N MET A 101 -0.76 12.89 3.07
CA MET A 101 -0.88 12.21 4.36
C MET A 101 -2.03 11.22 4.31
N ASN A 102 -1.70 9.93 4.45
CA ASN A 102 -2.65 8.84 4.59
C ASN A 102 -2.54 8.30 6.00
N LEU A 103 -3.66 8.21 6.72
CA LEU A 103 -3.73 7.54 8.03
C LEU A 103 -4.98 6.67 8.05
N GLY A 104 -4.87 5.44 8.51
CA GLY A 104 -5.99 4.50 8.48
C GLY A 104 -5.95 3.48 9.61
N VAL A 105 -7.14 3.01 9.96
CA VAL A 105 -7.37 1.90 10.88
C VAL A 105 -8.42 0.96 10.29
N GLY A 106 -8.22 -0.34 10.48
CA GLY A 106 -9.17 -1.35 10.04
C GLY A 106 -9.18 -2.57 10.94
N LEU A 107 -10.32 -3.23 10.99
CA LEU A 107 -10.55 -4.51 11.62
C LEU A 107 -10.69 -5.57 10.52
N ILE A 108 -9.95 -6.66 10.70
CA ILE A 108 -9.96 -7.82 9.82
C ILE A 108 -10.52 -8.99 10.62
N TYR A 109 -11.50 -9.68 10.05
CA TYR A 109 -12.01 -10.93 10.55
C TYR A 109 -11.81 -12.02 9.50
N LEU A 110 -11.13 -13.09 9.87
CA LEU A 110 -10.90 -14.25 9.03
C LEU A 110 -11.53 -15.45 9.72
N ARG A 111 -12.34 -16.24 9.01
CA ARG A 111 -12.84 -17.52 9.53
C ARG A 111 -12.76 -18.62 8.47
N PRO A 112 -12.36 -19.84 8.85
CA PRO A 112 -12.53 -20.99 7.97
C PRO A 112 -14.01 -21.32 7.80
N LEU A 113 -14.39 -21.75 6.60
CA LEU A 113 -15.70 -22.31 6.27
C LEU A 113 -15.56 -23.82 6.01
N LYS A 114 -16.62 -24.45 5.51
CA LYS A 114 -16.62 -25.88 5.15
C LYS A 114 -15.63 -26.16 4.01
N GLY A 115 -14.92 -27.29 4.09
CA GLY A 115 -14.03 -27.76 3.01
C GLY A 115 -12.76 -26.92 2.86
N LYS A 116 -12.50 -26.38 1.67
CA LYS A 116 -11.30 -25.58 1.33
C LYS A 116 -11.54 -24.07 1.40
N TRP A 117 -12.68 -23.63 1.92
CA TRP A 117 -13.08 -22.23 1.90
C TRP A 117 -12.79 -21.52 3.23
N SER A 118 -12.53 -20.22 3.14
CA SER A 118 -12.47 -19.27 4.24
C SER A 118 -13.19 -17.98 3.85
N LEU A 119 -13.71 -17.25 4.83
CA LEU A 119 -14.29 -15.92 4.65
C LEU A 119 -13.37 -14.91 5.33
N MET A 120 -12.99 -13.88 4.59
CA MET A 120 -12.30 -12.71 5.09
C MET A 120 -13.23 -11.51 5.00
N THR A 121 -13.52 -10.84 6.10
CA THR A 121 -14.23 -9.57 6.12
C THR A 121 -13.35 -8.48 6.68
N THR A 122 -13.44 -7.29 6.10
CA THR A 122 -12.68 -6.12 6.50
C THR A 122 -13.62 -4.96 6.70
N ILE A 123 -13.37 -4.13 7.71
CA ILE A 123 -14.03 -2.84 7.89
C ILE A 123 -12.98 -1.86 8.40
N GLY A 124 -12.98 -0.64 7.88
CA GLY A 124 -11.98 0.33 8.28
C GLY A 124 -12.25 1.70 7.69
N GLY A 125 -11.45 2.66 8.12
CA GLY A 125 -11.50 4.00 7.60
C GLY A 125 -10.20 4.74 7.86
N GLY A 126 -10.06 5.86 7.20
CA GLY A 126 -8.85 6.67 7.27
C GLY A 126 -9.06 8.06 6.74
N VAL A 127 -8.05 8.90 6.95
CA VAL A 127 -7.98 10.27 6.48
C VAL A 127 -6.88 10.36 5.42
N TYR A 128 -7.20 11.03 4.31
CA TYR A 128 -6.36 11.14 3.11
C TYR A 128 -6.30 12.61 2.70
N MET A 129 -5.19 13.28 2.99
CA MET A 129 -5.06 14.75 2.93
C MET A 129 -3.87 15.19 2.07
N PRO A 130 -3.94 16.37 1.43
CA PRO A 130 -2.83 16.95 0.65
C PRO A 130 -1.78 17.67 1.53
N GLY A 131 -1.62 17.26 2.79
CA GLY A 131 -0.71 17.93 3.73
C GLY A 131 -0.88 17.45 5.18
N THR A 132 -0.02 17.96 6.07
CA THR A 132 0.01 17.55 7.49
C THR A 132 -0.82 18.43 8.43
N ASN A 133 -1.50 19.46 7.90
CA ASN A 133 -2.27 20.38 8.71
C ASN A 133 -3.65 19.81 9.07
N PHE A 134 -3.71 19.10 10.21
CA PHE A 134 -4.95 18.52 10.72
C PHE A 134 -6.07 19.54 11.00
N SER A 135 -5.75 20.82 11.21
CA SER A 135 -6.78 21.86 11.38
C SER A 135 -7.60 22.11 10.11
N GLN A 136 -7.09 21.73 8.94
CA GLN A 136 -7.79 21.84 7.66
C GLN A 136 -8.54 20.54 7.29
N MET A 137 -8.57 19.55 8.18
CA MET A 137 -9.27 18.29 7.95
C MET A 137 -10.77 18.53 7.83
N LYS A 138 -11.34 18.17 6.67
CA LYS A 138 -12.78 18.14 6.41
C LYS A 138 -13.27 16.69 6.39
N LEU A 139 -14.57 16.48 6.60
CA LEU A 139 -15.20 15.16 6.45
C LEU A 139 -14.97 14.56 5.05
N LYS A 140 -14.83 15.43 4.03
CA LYS A 140 -14.48 15.03 2.66
C LYS A 140 -13.14 14.29 2.56
N ASN A 141 -12.20 14.52 3.49
CA ASN A 141 -10.92 13.82 3.55
C ASN A 141 -10.99 12.42 4.15
N VAL A 142 -12.17 12.01 4.66
CA VAL A 142 -12.35 10.72 5.32
C VAL A 142 -12.85 9.68 4.32
N LEU A 143 -12.18 8.54 4.30
CA LEU A 143 -12.64 7.34 3.62
C LEU A 143 -13.06 6.26 4.61
N ALA A 144 -14.20 5.66 4.35
CA ALA A 144 -14.65 4.43 4.97
C ALA A 144 -14.64 3.33 3.91
N SER A 145 -14.24 2.13 4.33
CA SER A 145 -14.19 0.95 3.48
C SER A 145 -14.63 -0.28 4.24
N GLY A 146 -15.27 -1.20 3.54
CA GLY A 146 -15.62 -2.51 4.06
C GLY A 146 -15.61 -3.54 2.94
N GLY A 147 -15.56 -4.82 3.27
CA GLY A 147 -15.59 -5.85 2.25
C GLY A 147 -15.67 -7.25 2.83
N ALA A 148 -16.05 -8.18 1.97
CA ALA A 148 -16.12 -9.60 2.25
C ALA A 148 -15.59 -10.37 1.04
N VAL A 149 -14.63 -11.27 1.27
CA VAL A 149 -13.98 -12.09 0.26
C VAL A 149 -14.01 -13.54 0.68
N PHE A 150 -14.48 -14.41 -0.21
CA PHE A 150 -14.37 -15.86 -0.06
C PHE A 150 -13.05 -16.32 -0.65
N ILE A 151 -12.25 -16.99 0.16
CA ILE A 151 -10.92 -17.49 -0.19
C ILE A 151 -10.98 -19.01 -0.30
N CYS A 152 -10.61 -19.54 -1.45
CA CYS A 152 -10.43 -20.96 -1.73
C CYS A 152 -8.94 -21.32 -1.63
N HIS A 153 -8.61 -22.23 -0.72
CA HIS A 153 -7.28 -22.78 -0.52
C HIS A 153 -7.08 -23.96 -1.49
N LEU A 154 -6.61 -23.67 -2.71
CA LEU A 154 -6.46 -24.69 -3.75
C LEU A 154 -5.36 -25.71 -3.42
N ARG A 155 -4.22 -25.20 -2.97
CA ARG A 155 -3.03 -25.97 -2.51
C ARG A 155 -2.50 -25.34 -1.22
N SER A 156 -1.57 -26.02 -0.54
CA SER A 156 -0.90 -25.46 0.66
C SER A 156 -0.17 -24.14 0.40
N ASN A 157 0.14 -23.85 -0.87
CA ASN A 157 0.91 -22.69 -1.30
C ASN A 157 0.13 -21.72 -2.21
N LEU A 158 -1.16 -21.96 -2.48
CA LEU A 158 -1.96 -21.17 -3.43
C LEU A 158 -3.37 -20.93 -2.91
N ASP A 159 -3.69 -19.66 -2.75
CA ASP A 159 -4.99 -19.16 -2.34
C ASP A 159 -5.55 -18.19 -3.40
N LEU A 160 -6.80 -18.41 -3.78
CA LEU A 160 -7.56 -17.55 -4.69
C LEU A 160 -8.86 -17.15 -4.03
N GLY A 161 -9.34 -15.94 -4.26
CA GLY A 161 -10.61 -15.51 -3.72
C GLY A 161 -11.27 -14.40 -4.50
N GLY A 162 -12.57 -14.29 -4.27
CA GLY A 162 -13.43 -13.31 -4.90
C GLY A 162 -14.50 -12.84 -3.91
N GLY A 163 -14.95 -11.60 -4.09
CA GLY A 163 -15.96 -11.01 -3.24
C GLY A 163 -16.28 -9.58 -3.61
N LEU A 164 -16.74 -8.83 -2.63
CA LEU A 164 -17.20 -7.46 -2.81
C LEU A 164 -16.57 -6.55 -1.76
N ALA A 165 -16.23 -5.35 -2.18
CA ALA A 165 -15.79 -4.26 -1.31
C ALA A 165 -16.68 -3.04 -1.53
N ILE A 166 -16.95 -2.30 -0.47
CA ILE A 166 -17.62 -1.00 -0.51
C ILE A 166 -16.64 0.06 0.00
N ASN A 167 -16.54 1.19 -0.68
CA ASN A 167 -15.81 2.35 -0.18
C ASN A 167 -16.42 3.66 -0.71
N ASN A 168 -16.07 4.78 -0.10
CA ASN A 168 -16.53 6.12 -0.49
C ASN A 168 -15.42 6.96 -1.18
N SER A 169 -14.46 6.32 -1.86
CA SER A 169 -13.33 7.02 -2.49
C SER A 169 -13.79 8.07 -3.50
N PHE A 170 -14.91 7.82 -4.18
CA PHE A 170 -15.55 8.75 -5.14
C PHE A 170 -16.61 9.67 -4.52
N GLY A 171 -16.58 9.91 -3.20
CA GLY A 171 -17.44 10.91 -2.56
C GLY A 171 -18.79 10.36 -2.10
N TYR A 172 -19.18 9.19 -2.59
CA TYR A 172 -20.36 8.44 -2.18
C TYR A 172 -20.02 6.94 -2.08
N PRO A 173 -20.71 6.16 -1.22
CA PRO A 173 -20.46 4.73 -1.10
C PRO A 173 -20.69 3.99 -2.42
N MET A 174 -19.72 3.16 -2.81
CA MET A 174 -19.73 2.41 -4.06
C MET A 174 -19.20 0.99 -3.86
N LEU A 175 -19.85 0.05 -4.55
CA LEU A 175 -19.52 -1.37 -4.52
C LEU A 175 -18.56 -1.73 -5.66
N PHE A 176 -17.49 -2.47 -5.35
CA PHE A 176 -16.45 -2.91 -6.27
C PHE A 176 -16.23 -4.42 -6.15
N PRO A 177 -15.83 -5.10 -7.24
CA PRO A 177 -15.32 -6.46 -7.14
C PRO A 177 -14.03 -6.46 -6.30
N ALA A 178 -13.90 -7.45 -5.41
CA ALA A 178 -12.71 -7.67 -4.61
C ALA A 178 -12.07 -9.01 -4.99
N PHE A 179 -10.77 -8.99 -5.26
CA PHE A 179 -10.00 -10.18 -5.62
C PHE A 179 -8.96 -10.48 -4.55
N TYR A 180 -8.71 -11.76 -4.30
CA TYR A 180 -7.66 -12.23 -3.41
C TYR A 180 -6.77 -13.22 -4.16
N PHE A 181 -5.47 -12.96 -4.14
CA PHE A 181 -4.48 -13.84 -4.72
C PHE A 181 -3.27 -13.87 -3.79
N ASN A 182 -2.89 -15.08 -3.37
CA ASN A 182 -1.68 -15.31 -2.59
C ASN A 182 -1.06 -16.64 -3.03
N TRP A 183 0.14 -16.56 -3.61
CA TRP A 183 0.91 -17.72 -4.03
C TRP A 183 2.33 -17.61 -3.50
N LYS A 184 2.83 -18.68 -2.86
CA LYS A 184 4.17 -18.68 -2.27
C LYS A 184 4.81 -20.05 -2.34
N THR A 185 5.89 -20.22 -3.10
CA THR A 185 6.67 -21.48 -3.07
C THR A 185 7.58 -21.55 -1.84
N GLU A 186 7.93 -22.78 -1.44
CA GLU A 186 8.83 -23.06 -0.32
C GLU A 186 10.18 -23.58 -0.83
N GLY A 187 11.25 -23.36 -0.07
CA GLY A 187 12.60 -23.84 -0.38
C GLY A 187 13.65 -22.72 -0.43
N LYS A 188 14.85 -23.07 -0.94
CA LYS A 188 15.98 -22.14 -1.08
C LYS A 188 15.67 -20.99 -2.06
N TYR A 189 14.86 -21.29 -3.08
CA TYR A 189 14.29 -20.33 -4.01
C TYR A 189 12.77 -20.27 -3.79
N ALA A 190 12.27 -19.11 -3.39
CA ALA A 190 10.86 -18.89 -3.09
C ALA A 190 10.30 -17.79 -4.00
N VAL A 191 9.25 -18.10 -4.75
CA VAL A 191 8.48 -17.11 -5.50
C VAL A 191 7.28 -16.74 -4.65
N LYS A 192 7.08 -15.44 -4.41
CA LYS A 192 5.94 -14.89 -3.68
C LYS A 192 5.21 -13.92 -4.60
N VAL A 193 3.90 -14.10 -4.74
CA VAL A 193 3.02 -13.19 -5.45
C VAL A 193 1.79 -12.93 -4.59
N SER A 194 1.53 -11.67 -4.27
CA SER A 194 0.39 -11.24 -3.46
C SER A 194 -0.26 -10.00 -4.03
N ALA A 195 -1.60 -9.98 -4.06
CA ALA A 195 -2.40 -8.85 -4.54
C ALA A 195 -3.22 -8.16 -3.43
N MET A 196 -2.87 -8.35 -2.14
CA MET A 196 -3.71 -7.89 -1.02
C MET A 196 -3.70 -6.38 -0.76
N ARG A 197 -2.59 -5.68 -1.03
CA ARG A 197 -2.39 -4.25 -0.72
C ARG A 197 -1.77 -3.49 -1.90
N GLY A 198 -2.03 -3.98 -3.11
CA GLY A 198 -1.20 -3.75 -4.29
C GLY A 198 -0.57 -5.05 -4.76
N LEU A 199 0.10 -5.01 -5.91
CA LEU A 199 0.78 -6.16 -6.48
C LEU A 199 2.22 -6.23 -5.94
N GLU A 200 2.53 -7.26 -5.18
CA GLU A 200 3.89 -7.57 -4.74
C GLU A 200 4.29 -8.92 -5.34
N MET A 201 5.30 -8.92 -6.21
CA MET A 201 5.96 -10.12 -6.71
C MET A 201 7.41 -10.11 -6.25
N ALA A 202 7.90 -11.23 -5.74
CA ALA A 202 9.27 -11.38 -5.30
C ALA A 202 9.80 -12.77 -5.64
N VAL A 203 11.00 -12.84 -6.21
CA VAL A 203 11.78 -14.06 -6.34
C VAL A 203 12.90 -13.99 -5.32
N GLU A 204 12.77 -14.76 -4.23
CA GLU A 204 13.66 -14.75 -3.07
C GLU A 204 14.63 -15.94 -3.13
N TYR A 205 15.90 -15.66 -2.89
CA TYR A 205 16.97 -16.62 -2.62
C TYR A 205 17.40 -16.49 -1.17
N ASN A 206 17.15 -17.54 -0.37
CA ASN A 206 17.62 -17.60 1.00
C ASN A 206 19.07 -18.09 1.00
N ALA A 207 20.02 -17.14 1.03
CA ALA A 207 21.44 -17.46 1.07
C ALA A 207 21.77 -18.20 2.38
N ASN A 208 21.45 -17.57 3.52
CA ASN A 208 21.75 -18.06 4.86
C ASN A 208 20.59 -17.72 5.82
N LYS A 209 20.64 -18.20 7.07
CA LYS A 209 19.62 -17.91 8.10
C LYS A 209 19.41 -16.41 8.37
N ASN A 210 20.44 -15.59 8.12
CA ASN A 210 20.46 -14.15 8.40
C ASN A 210 20.39 -13.27 7.15
N LEU A 211 20.40 -13.84 5.94
CA LEU A 211 20.43 -13.07 4.70
C LEU A 211 19.57 -13.75 3.63
N ALA A 212 18.61 -12.99 3.10
CA ALA A 212 17.88 -13.34 1.88
C ALA A 212 18.13 -12.27 0.82
N LEU A 213 18.10 -12.66 -0.44
CA LEU A 213 18.20 -11.74 -1.58
C LEU A 213 16.99 -11.95 -2.46
N SER A 214 16.21 -10.90 -2.69
CA SER A 214 15.01 -10.99 -3.50
C SER A 214 15.06 -10.05 -4.71
N PHE A 215 14.60 -10.51 -5.86
CA PHE A 215 14.25 -9.62 -6.96
C PHE A 215 12.77 -9.29 -6.89
N VAL A 216 12.42 -8.01 -6.82
CA VAL A 216 11.07 -7.55 -6.48
C VAL A 216 10.45 -6.69 -7.58
N PHE A 217 9.14 -6.89 -7.78
CA PHE A 217 8.24 -6.02 -8.51
C PHE A 217 7.12 -5.62 -7.55
N GLU A 218 7.05 -4.34 -7.20
CA GLU A 218 6.12 -3.83 -6.20
C GLU A 218 5.34 -2.64 -6.75
N MET A 219 4.02 -2.77 -6.82
CA MET A 219 3.12 -1.67 -7.14
C MET A 219 2.45 -1.17 -5.86
N ASN A 220 2.61 0.12 -5.57
CA ASN A 220 2.07 0.76 -4.37
C ASN A 220 1.68 2.22 -4.69
N GLY A 221 1.03 2.93 -3.77
CA GLY A 221 0.67 4.32 -3.96
C GLY A 221 0.02 4.99 -2.75
N GLN A 222 -0.15 6.30 -2.87
CA GLN A 222 -0.80 7.19 -1.91
C GLN A 222 -1.84 8.03 -2.64
N MET A 223 -2.73 8.68 -1.88
CA MET A 223 -3.76 9.54 -2.45
C MET A 223 -4.14 10.65 -1.49
N ALA A 224 -4.49 11.80 -2.04
CA ALA A 224 -5.03 12.92 -1.29
C ALA A 224 -6.42 13.28 -1.80
N LEU A 225 -7.34 13.53 -0.89
CA LEU A 225 -8.65 14.09 -1.20
C LEU A 225 -8.58 15.58 -0.95
N LEU A 226 -9.02 16.40 -1.90
CA LEU A 226 -8.95 17.84 -1.79
C LEU A 226 -10.08 18.50 -2.58
N GLU A 227 -10.23 19.80 -2.36
CA GLU A 227 -11.14 20.64 -3.11
C GLU A 227 -10.30 21.61 -3.94
N GLN A 228 -10.57 21.68 -5.23
CA GLN A 228 -9.87 22.56 -6.16
C GLN A 228 -10.91 23.19 -7.08
N ASN A 229 -10.91 24.52 -7.15
CA ASN A 229 -11.87 25.29 -7.93
C ASN A 229 -13.35 24.98 -7.59
N GLY A 230 -13.65 24.70 -6.32
CA GLY A 230 -15.01 24.38 -5.85
C GLY A 230 -15.47 22.94 -6.14
N GLU A 231 -14.62 22.12 -6.75
CA GLU A 231 -14.91 20.71 -7.04
C GLU A 231 -14.08 19.77 -6.16
N ASP A 232 -14.69 18.65 -5.76
CA ASP A 232 -13.99 17.59 -5.04
C ASP A 232 -13.11 16.79 -6.01
N LYS A 233 -11.80 16.77 -5.74
CA LYS A 233 -10.79 16.05 -6.51
C LYS A 233 -10.11 14.95 -5.69
N ILE A 234 -9.57 13.98 -6.40
CA ILE A 234 -8.66 12.96 -5.88
C ILE A 234 -7.32 13.15 -6.59
N PHE A 235 -6.26 13.39 -5.82
CA PHE A 235 -4.91 13.24 -6.31
C PHE A 235 -4.40 11.83 -5.99
N THR A 236 -3.86 11.13 -6.98
CA THR A 236 -3.24 9.81 -6.80
C THR A 236 -1.77 9.86 -7.14
N HIS A 237 -0.93 9.24 -6.31
CA HIS A 237 0.48 9.04 -6.53
C HIS A 237 0.76 7.54 -6.47
N GLN A 238 0.81 6.89 -7.62
CA GLN A 238 1.07 5.45 -7.74
C GLN A 238 2.45 5.21 -8.33
N TYR A 239 3.06 4.07 -8.04
CA TYR A 239 4.36 3.72 -8.58
C TYR A 239 4.55 2.20 -8.68
N LEU A 240 5.33 1.79 -9.68
CA LEU A 240 5.85 0.44 -9.85
C LEU A 240 7.35 0.45 -9.62
N VAL A 241 7.83 -0.29 -8.63
CA VAL A 241 9.25 -0.46 -8.31
C VAL A 241 9.72 -1.82 -8.82
N ILE A 242 10.87 -1.83 -9.49
CA ILE A 242 11.60 -3.03 -9.89
C ILE A 242 13.01 -2.93 -9.30
N GLY A 243 13.44 -3.92 -8.54
CA GLY A 243 14.74 -3.83 -7.87
C GLY A 243 15.23 -5.08 -7.18
N LEU A 244 16.47 -5.01 -6.70
CA LEU A 244 17.07 -6.02 -5.84
C LEU A 244 16.87 -5.63 -4.38
N ARG A 245 16.49 -6.61 -3.56
CA ARG A 245 16.19 -6.47 -2.15
C ARG A 245 16.98 -7.47 -1.31
N PRO A 246 18.20 -7.15 -0.87
CA PRO A 246 18.80 -7.82 0.27
C PRO A 246 17.96 -7.59 1.54
N GLU A 247 17.69 -8.64 2.29
CA GLU A 247 17.00 -8.62 3.57
C GLU A 247 17.87 -9.27 4.64
N ILE A 248 18.30 -8.46 5.62
CA ILE A 248 19.08 -8.91 6.77
C ILE A 248 18.09 -9.33 7.86
N LYS A 249 18.15 -10.60 8.28
CA LYS A 249 17.27 -11.21 9.28
C LYS A 249 18.02 -11.34 10.61
N LEU A 250 17.56 -10.63 11.64
CA LEU A 250 18.11 -10.59 12.99
C LEU A 250 17.05 -11.04 14.00
N GLY A 251 16.80 -12.35 14.05
CA GLY A 251 15.80 -12.96 14.92
C GLY A 251 14.39 -12.47 14.61
N ARG A 252 13.85 -11.61 15.47
CA ARG A 252 12.51 -11.01 15.33
C ARG A 252 12.47 -9.77 14.43
N VAL A 253 13.63 -9.23 14.07
CA VAL A 253 13.76 -8.04 13.24
C VAL A 253 14.26 -8.44 11.86
N SER A 254 13.73 -7.82 10.80
CA SER A 254 14.33 -7.88 9.46
C SER A 254 14.43 -6.52 8.80
N ILE A 255 15.52 -6.31 8.08
CA ILE A 255 15.88 -5.03 7.47
C ILE A 255 15.99 -5.25 5.96
N PRO A 256 14.92 -5.06 5.18
CA PRO A 256 14.99 -5.05 3.73
C PRO A 256 15.54 -3.72 3.22
N LEU A 257 16.60 -3.78 2.41
CA LEU A 257 17.10 -2.66 1.61
C LEU A 257 16.76 -2.96 0.16
N THR A 258 16.03 -2.09 -0.54
CA THR A 258 15.75 -2.25 -1.98
C THR A 258 16.48 -1.17 -2.76
N VAL A 259 17.17 -1.56 -3.83
CA VAL A 259 17.78 -0.64 -4.80
C VAL A 259 17.34 -1.07 -6.20
N GLY A 260 16.91 -0.10 -7.00
CA GLY A 260 16.43 -0.37 -8.34
C GLY A 260 15.93 0.91 -9.00
N PHE A 261 14.79 0.81 -9.67
CA PHE A 261 14.15 1.95 -10.33
C PHE A 261 12.64 1.89 -10.14
N ASN A 262 12.00 3.06 -10.15
CA ASN A 262 10.58 3.14 -10.40
C ASN A 262 10.38 3.10 -11.91
N ALA A 263 9.60 2.15 -12.42
CA ALA A 263 9.38 1.96 -13.87
C ALA A 263 8.33 2.93 -14.41
N THR A 264 7.24 3.11 -13.66
CA THR A 264 6.21 4.11 -13.93
C THR A 264 5.76 4.70 -12.61
N ARG A 265 5.47 6.01 -12.61
CA ARG A 265 4.94 6.72 -11.45
C ARG A 265 3.83 7.69 -11.87
N PRO A 266 2.60 7.21 -12.07
CA PRO A 266 1.45 8.06 -12.33
C PRO A 266 1.18 8.99 -11.14
N ALA A 267 1.04 10.27 -11.44
CA ALA A 267 0.68 11.30 -10.48
C ALA A 267 -0.42 12.15 -11.12
N ARG A 268 -1.67 12.00 -10.68
CA ARG A 268 -2.82 12.56 -11.41
C ARG A 268 -3.85 13.16 -10.48
N MET A 269 -4.38 14.32 -10.87
CA MET A 269 -5.54 14.96 -10.27
C MET A 269 -6.77 14.58 -11.08
N MET A 270 -7.79 14.03 -10.42
CA MET A 270 -9.01 13.57 -11.07
C MET A 270 -10.24 14.07 -10.32
N ASP A 271 -11.35 14.24 -11.04
CA ASP A 271 -12.66 14.42 -10.43
C ASP A 271 -13.01 13.24 -9.52
N ARG A 272 -13.61 13.54 -8.37
CA ARG A 272 -14.10 12.53 -7.44
C ARG A 272 -15.43 11.93 -7.94
N LYS A 273 -15.43 11.38 -9.15
CA LYS A 273 -16.58 10.74 -9.83
C LYS A 273 -16.13 9.46 -10.51
N LEU A 274 -16.97 8.42 -10.51
CA LEU A 274 -16.63 7.13 -11.14
C LEU A 274 -16.31 7.27 -12.63
N LYS A 275 -17.05 8.12 -13.34
CA LYS A 275 -16.85 8.36 -14.78
C LYS A 275 -15.40 8.78 -15.09
N SER A 276 -14.77 9.52 -14.19
CA SER A 276 -13.41 10.01 -14.36
C SER A 276 -12.36 8.90 -14.38
N MET A 277 -12.64 7.73 -13.78
CA MET A 277 -11.77 6.55 -13.89
C MET A 277 -11.74 5.95 -15.30
N PHE A 278 -12.81 6.13 -16.06
CA PHE A 278 -12.96 5.60 -17.42
C PHE A 278 -12.70 6.66 -18.49
N GLN A 279 -12.46 7.91 -18.09
CA GLN A 279 -12.00 8.93 -19.02
C GLN A 279 -10.54 8.64 -19.34
N GLU A 280 -10.25 8.44 -20.62
CA GLU A 280 -8.89 8.36 -21.14
C GLU A 280 -8.23 9.74 -21.04
N GLU A 281 -7.81 10.12 -19.84
CA GLU A 281 -6.88 11.23 -19.69
C GLU A 281 -5.48 10.72 -20.01
N GLU A 282 -4.92 11.26 -21.10
CA GLU A 282 -3.67 10.84 -21.69
C GLU A 282 -2.53 10.78 -20.66
N GLY A 283 -1.91 9.60 -20.52
CA GLY A 283 -0.47 9.46 -20.28
C GLY A 283 0.24 10.24 -19.17
N HIS A 284 -0.43 10.86 -18.19
CA HIS A 284 0.27 11.65 -17.16
C HIS A 284 1.03 10.75 -16.19
N TYR A 285 2.37 10.75 -16.28
CA TYR A 285 3.25 10.01 -15.36
C TYR A 285 4.66 10.59 -15.31
N PHE A 286 5.33 10.38 -14.19
CA PHE A 286 6.77 10.57 -14.07
C PHE A 286 7.50 9.39 -14.71
N ARG A 287 8.48 9.69 -15.58
CA ARG A 287 9.31 8.68 -16.25
C ARG A 287 10.18 7.89 -15.27
N ILE A 288 10.78 6.80 -15.77
CA ILE A 288 11.71 5.95 -15.03
C ILE A 288 12.74 6.78 -14.25
N ALA A 289 12.92 6.45 -12.97
CA ALA A 289 13.91 7.09 -12.11
C ALA A 289 14.54 6.09 -11.13
N PRO A 290 15.76 6.37 -10.62
CA PRO A 290 16.36 5.58 -9.55
C PRO A 290 15.43 5.47 -8.33
N HIS A 291 15.42 4.30 -7.70
CA HIS A 291 14.67 4.04 -6.48
C HIS A 291 15.58 3.40 -5.43
N ALA A 292 15.44 3.87 -4.20
CA ALA A 292 16.02 3.22 -3.04
C ALA A 292 14.99 3.19 -1.91
N SER A 293 14.94 2.09 -1.15
CA SER A 293 14.12 2.05 0.06
C SER A 293 14.79 1.26 1.17
N LEU A 294 14.59 1.71 2.40
CA LEU A 294 15.00 1.02 3.61
C LEU A 294 13.74 0.68 4.41
N GLY A 295 13.57 -0.59 4.75
CA GLY A 295 12.49 -1.07 5.60
C GLY A 295 12.98 -1.65 6.92
N LEU A 296 12.06 -1.74 7.87
CA LEU A 296 12.24 -2.39 9.14
C LEU A 296 10.96 -3.18 9.45
N ASN A 297 11.06 -4.49 9.51
CA ASN A 297 9.99 -5.37 9.94
C ASN A 297 10.31 -5.92 11.33
N ILE A 298 9.37 -5.82 12.26
CA ILE A 298 9.52 -6.32 13.62
C ILE A 298 8.35 -7.24 13.92
N LYS A 299 8.65 -8.46 14.36
CA LYS A 299 7.69 -9.39 14.94
C LYS A 299 7.79 -9.26 16.45
N LEU A 300 6.78 -8.69 17.08
CA LEU A 300 6.71 -8.55 18.54
C LEU A 300 6.22 -9.86 19.15
#